data_AF-A0A3B8VI01-F1
#
_entry.id   AF-A0A3B8VI01-F1
#
_cell.length_a   1.000
_cell.length_b   1.000
_cell.length_c   1.000
_cell.angle_alpha   90.00
_cell.angle_beta   90.00
_cell.angle_gamma   90.00
#
_symmetry.space_group_name_H-M   'P 1'
#
loop_
_entity.id
_entity.type
_entity.pdbx_description
1 polymer ?
#
loop_
_entity_poly.entity_id
_entity_poly.type
_entity_poly.pdbx_seq_one_letter_code
_entity_poly.pdbx_strand_id
1 'polypeptide(L)'
;MDRNTVIGLTLMFAIMMAWFVYMTPSQEELNRISEERRIQDSLRAVQSEQLIDERSDQVIDRPGIRSLTPDADETTSQLGIFGETASTDTLAYTVDTPLYSITFSNLGAGPSRFILKKYSKWDETPVQMIADSSRSTYSLGFVSTQNYNIETDQILFNQLTSGTNSVLQSGQDHTVSYALEFPDGERLVYTYYLYADSYEIDLEVNFEGAQRYISDRNVEFAWKSRLNPTERLKASEAAYTSAYVYSGGVMEKYMLTSAGREENIITGTVDWVATKTKFFTQIIKPEVPGTGAISGLDKTQAAAPESSAR
;
A
#
# COMPACT_ATOMS: atom_id res chain seq x y z
N MET A 1 -17.81 -46.13 4.02
CA MET A 1 -16.86 -45.56 4.99
C MET A 1 -16.52 -46.68 5.96
N ASP A 2 -15.25 -47.08 6.05
CA ASP A 2 -14.85 -48.23 6.86
C ASP A 2 -15.07 -47.95 8.34
N ARG A 3 -15.53 -48.96 9.09
CA ARG A 3 -15.84 -48.82 10.53
C ARG A 3 -14.63 -48.31 11.32
N ASN A 4 -13.43 -48.66 10.89
CA ASN A 4 -12.17 -48.24 11.49
C ASN A 4 -11.90 -46.75 11.25
N THR A 5 -12.30 -46.20 10.09
CA THR A 5 -12.19 -44.77 9.77
C THR A 5 -13.16 -43.93 10.60
N VAL A 6 -14.38 -44.44 10.82
CA VAL A 6 -15.38 -43.75 11.64
C VAL A 6 -14.93 -43.71 13.10
N ILE A 7 -14.42 -44.82 13.64
CA ILE A 7 -13.91 -44.88 15.02
C ILE A 7 -12.72 -43.94 15.22
N GLY A 8 -11.79 -43.87 14.24
CA GLY A 8 -10.65 -42.94 14.29
C GLY A 8 -11.07 -41.47 14.31
N LEU A 9 -12.06 -41.10 13.49
CA LEU A 9 -12.56 -39.72 13.44
C LEU A 9 -13.29 -39.32 14.74
N THR A 10 -14.05 -40.24 15.33
CA THR A 10 -14.72 -40.00 16.62
C THR A 10 -13.72 -39.84 17.76
N LEU A 11 -12.64 -40.64 17.77
CA LEU A 11 -11.57 -40.51 18.77
C LEU A 11 -10.79 -39.20 18.60
N MET A 12 -10.49 -38.78 17.37
CA MET A 12 -9.87 -37.48 17.14
C MET A 12 -10.74 -36.31 17.62
N PHE A 13 -12.05 -36.36 17.34
CA PHE A 13 -12.97 -35.33 17.78
C PHE A 13 -13.05 -35.24 19.32
N ALA A 14 -13.08 -36.39 20.00
CA ALA A 14 -13.09 -36.44 21.46
C ALA A 14 -11.81 -35.86 22.08
N ILE A 15 -10.65 -36.14 21.48
CA ILE A 15 -9.35 -35.61 21.94
C ILE A 15 -9.27 -34.10 21.72
N MET A 16 -9.72 -33.59 20.57
CA MET A 16 -9.75 -32.15 20.31
C MET A 16 -10.66 -31.40 21.28
N MET A 17 -11.81 -31.98 21.61
CA MET A 17 -12.76 -31.37 22.55
C MET A 17 -12.20 -31.34 23.98
N ALA A 18 -11.49 -32.38 24.40
CA ALA A 18 -10.79 -32.42 25.69
C ALA A 18 -9.65 -31.38 25.75
N TRP A 19 -8.88 -31.23 24.66
CA TRP A 19 -7.82 -30.23 24.57
C TRP A 19 -8.35 -28.79 24.60
N PHE A 20 -9.46 -28.52 23.91
CA PHE A 20 -10.11 -27.20 23.91
C PHE A 20 -10.56 -26.79 25.32
N VAL A 21 -11.17 -27.71 26.08
CA VAL A 21 -11.58 -27.45 27.47
C VAL A 21 -10.37 -27.21 28.38
N TYR A 22 -9.24 -27.89 28.14
CA TYR A 22 -8.01 -27.66 28.90
C TYR A 22 -7.34 -26.31 28.61
N MET A 23 -7.43 -25.82 27.37
CA MET A 23 -6.77 -24.59 26.92
C MET A 23 -7.64 -23.34 27.01
N THR A 24 -8.93 -23.46 27.37
CA THR A 24 -9.82 -22.31 27.51
C THR A 24 -9.51 -21.58 28.83
N PRO A 25 -9.08 -20.31 28.81
CA PRO A 25 -8.74 -19.57 30.02
C PRO A 25 -9.96 -19.43 30.94
N SER A 26 -9.72 -19.48 32.25
CA SER A 26 -10.78 -19.37 33.25
C SER A 26 -11.44 -17.99 33.21
N GLN A 27 -12.71 -17.89 33.60
CA GLN A 27 -13.45 -16.62 33.61
C GLN A 27 -12.78 -15.53 34.46
N GLU A 28 -12.00 -15.92 35.48
CA GLU A 28 -11.24 -14.98 36.31
C GLU A 28 -10.02 -14.39 35.59
N GLU A 29 -9.32 -15.17 34.75
CA GLU A 29 -8.20 -14.67 33.95
C GLU A 29 -8.66 -13.73 32.84
N LEU A 30 -9.83 -14.01 32.24
CA LEU A 30 -10.46 -13.11 31.25
C LEU A 30 -10.80 -11.75 31.87
N ASN A 31 -11.29 -11.74 33.12
CA ASN A 31 -11.58 -10.50 33.83
C ASN A 31 -10.30 -9.72 34.16
N ARG A 32 -9.23 -10.38 34.61
CA ARG A 32 -7.93 -9.73 34.88
C ARG A 32 -7.32 -9.10 33.62
N ILE A 33 -7.34 -9.83 32.50
CA ILE A 33 -6.85 -9.31 31.20
C ILE A 33 -7.70 -8.10 30.76
N SER A 34 -9.00 -8.09 31.03
CA SER A 34 -9.87 -6.96 30.72
C SER A 34 -9.61 -5.74 31.62
N GLU A 35 -9.33 -5.96 32.91
CA GLU A 35 -9.00 -4.89 33.85
C GLU A 35 -7.64 -4.25 33.53
N GLU A 36 -6.62 -5.05 33.21
CA GLU A 36 -5.31 -4.55 32.80
C GLU A 36 -5.40 -3.70 31.53
N ARG A 37 -6.21 -4.10 30.55
CA ARG A 37 -6.47 -3.29 29.35
C ARG A 37 -7.15 -1.97 29.69
N ARG A 38 -8.16 -1.98 30.57
CA ARG A 38 -8.85 -0.75 31.00
C ARG A 38 -7.93 0.22 31.72
N ILE A 39 -7.01 -0.27 32.55
CA ILE A 39 -6.03 0.55 33.26
C ILE A 39 -5.04 1.17 32.25
N GLN A 40 -4.56 0.40 31.27
CA GLN A 40 -3.67 0.93 30.22
C GLN A 40 -4.35 1.98 29.35
N ASP A 41 -5.62 1.78 28.99
CA ASP A 41 -6.37 2.75 28.19
C ASP A 41 -6.67 4.03 28.99
N SER A 42 -6.89 3.90 30.30
CA SER A 42 -7.04 5.05 31.21
C SER A 42 -5.75 5.86 31.35
N LEU A 43 -4.59 5.19 31.44
CA LEU A 43 -3.28 5.84 31.54
C LEU A 43 -2.90 6.58 30.24
N ARG A 44 -3.25 6.02 29.07
CA ARG A 44 -3.02 6.69 27.78
C ARG A 44 -3.90 7.93 27.59
N ALA A 45 -5.15 7.89 28.04
CA ALA A 45 -6.05 9.03 27.95
C ALA A 45 -5.56 10.22 28.80
N VAL A 46 -5.11 9.97 30.02
CA VAL A 46 -4.56 11.02 30.91
C VAL A 46 -3.24 11.60 30.36
N GLN A 47 -2.39 10.76 29.76
CA GLN A 47 -1.15 11.23 29.12
C GLN A 47 -1.44 12.09 27.88
N SER A 48 -2.51 11.80 27.14
CA SER A 48 -2.94 12.62 26.00
C SER A 48 -3.55 13.97 26.40
N GLU A 49 -4.15 14.08 27.59
CA GLU A 49 -4.64 15.35 28.14
C GLU A 49 -3.50 16.22 28.69
N GLN A 50 -2.47 15.62 29.30
CA GLN A 50 -1.29 16.36 29.81
C GLN A 50 -0.43 16.97 28.68
N LEU A 51 -0.44 16.38 27.48
CA LEU A 51 0.28 16.89 26.31
C LEU A 51 -0.43 18.10 25.64
N ILE A 52 -1.67 18.40 26.01
CA ILE A 52 -2.47 19.50 25.45
C ILE A 52 -2.32 20.78 26.29
N ASP A 53 -2.09 20.68 27.59
CA ASP A 53 -1.99 21.83 28.50
C ASP A 53 -0.60 22.51 28.54
N GLU A 54 0.49 21.83 28.16
CA GLU A 54 1.84 22.41 28.18
C GLU A 54 2.21 23.24 26.93
N ARG A 55 1.29 23.41 25.96
CA ARG A 55 1.58 24.05 24.66
C ARG A 55 0.88 25.39 24.41
N SER A 56 0.24 25.98 25.42
CA SER A 56 -0.54 27.22 25.29
C SER A 56 0.03 28.44 26.03
N ASP A 57 1.34 28.64 26.02
CA ASP A 57 1.91 29.97 26.25
C ASP A 57 3.13 30.21 25.35
N GLN A 58 3.23 31.45 24.85
CA GLN A 58 4.23 32.00 23.92
C GLN A 58 3.79 32.08 22.44
N VAL A 59 2.95 33.08 22.15
CA VAL A 59 2.88 33.78 20.86
C VAL A 59 3.80 34.99 20.93
N ILE A 60 4.70 35.21 19.95
CA ILE A 60 4.87 36.44 19.13
C ILE A 60 6.08 36.30 18.16
N ASP A 61 5.79 36.59 16.88
CA ASP A 61 6.60 37.00 15.70
C ASP A 61 7.09 36.01 14.62
N ARG A 62 6.94 36.44 13.35
CA ARG A 62 6.91 35.74 12.04
C ARG A 62 8.30 35.26 11.53
N PRO A 63 8.43 34.77 10.27
CA PRO A 63 7.89 33.58 9.61
C PRO A 63 9.02 32.59 9.23
N GLY A 64 8.78 31.28 9.26
CA GLY A 64 9.82 30.32 8.85
C GLY A 64 9.34 28.87 8.87
N ILE A 65 9.66 28.16 7.79
CA ILE A 65 9.32 26.78 7.45
C ILE A 65 9.61 25.84 8.65
N ARG A 66 8.59 25.13 9.12
CA ARG A 66 8.74 24.08 10.14
C ARG A 66 8.88 22.75 9.42
N SER A 67 10.14 22.38 9.13
CA SER A 67 10.51 21.00 8.78
C SER A 67 10.09 20.11 9.96
N LEU A 68 9.28 19.11 9.67
CA LEU A 68 8.96 18.02 10.58
C LEU A 68 9.95 16.91 10.23
N THR A 69 11.12 16.91 10.84
CA THR A 69 12.06 15.79 10.79
C THR A 69 11.42 14.60 11.50
N PRO A 70 11.20 13.46 10.83
CA PRO A 70 10.98 12.18 11.49
C PRO A 70 12.32 11.66 12.03
N ASP A 71 12.31 10.92 13.14
CA ASP A 71 13.49 10.27 13.72
C ASP A 71 14.32 9.51 12.66
N ALA A 72 15.44 10.10 12.25
CA ALA A 72 16.28 9.61 11.15
C ALA A 72 17.25 8.49 11.57
N ASP A 73 17.50 8.32 12.87
CA ASP A 73 18.59 7.45 13.35
C ASP A 73 18.26 5.95 13.33
N GLU A 74 17.01 5.53 13.51
CA GLU A 74 16.66 4.09 13.47
C GLU A 74 16.42 3.57 12.04
N THR A 75 15.85 4.40 11.17
CA THR A 75 15.50 4.02 9.78
C THR A 75 16.75 3.90 8.90
N THR A 76 17.76 4.75 9.12
CA THR A 76 19.02 4.75 8.35
C THR A 76 19.83 3.47 8.56
N SER A 77 19.79 2.90 9.78
CA SER A 77 20.52 1.67 10.14
C SER A 77 20.01 0.41 9.40
N GLN A 78 18.74 0.39 8.99
CA GLN A 78 18.08 -0.78 8.38
C GLN A 78 18.03 -0.75 6.85
N LEU A 79 18.37 0.39 6.23
CA LEU A 79 18.32 0.59 4.77
C LEU A 79 19.72 0.73 4.12
N GLY A 80 20.77 0.84 4.94
CA GLY A 80 22.15 1.03 4.47
C GLY A 80 22.26 2.27 3.56
N ILE A 81 22.98 2.11 2.44
CA ILE A 81 23.25 3.21 1.48
C ILE A 81 21.98 3.87 0.91
N PHE A 82 20.85 3.16 0.92
CA PHE A 82 19.57 3.67 0.44
C PHE A 82 18.86 4.61 1.43
N GLY A 83 19.21 4.53 2.72
CA GLY A 83 18.71 5.44 3.76
C GLY A 83 19.58 6.69 3.90
N GLU A 84 20.90 6.55 3.77
CA GLU A 84 21.87 7.65 3.94
C GLU A 84 21.74 8.76 2.89
N THR A 85 21.26 8.39 1.70
CA THR A 85 21.19 9.28 0.52
C THR A 85 19.79 9.81 0.26
N ALA A 86 18.84 9.45 1.12
CA ALA A 86 17.45 9.86 0.99
C ALA A 86 17.29 11.37 1.24
N SER A 87 16.31 11.97 0.56
CA SER A 87 15.88 13.34 0.87
C SER A 87 15.31 13.43 2.29
N THR A 88 15.23 14.63 2.87
CA THR A 88 14.72 14.83 4.23
C THR A 88 13.28 15.31 4.28
N ASP A 89 12.85 16.06 3.26
CA ASP A 89 11.51 16.64 3.20
C ASP A 89 10.59 15.78 2.33
N THR A 90 9.37 15.53 2.83
CA THR A 90 8.32 14.92 2.02
C THR A 90 7.66 15.97 1.14
N LEU A 91 7.74 15.78 -0.17
CA LEU A 91 7.22 16.66 -1.21
C LEU A 91 6.13 15.94 -2.00
N ALA A 92 5.16 16.71 -2.48
CA ALA A 92 4.09 16.23 -3.33
C ALA A 92 4.03 17.04 -4.64
N TYR A 93 3.75 16.34 -5.73
CA TYR A 93 3.55 16.93 -7.05
C TYR A 93 2.22 16.48 -7.66
N THR A 94 1.36 17.41 -8.04
CA THR A 94 0.03 17.09 -8.59
C THR A 94 -0.06 17.36 -10.08
N VAL A 95 -0.53 16.38 -10.85
CA VAL A 95 -0.85 16.54 -12.28
C VAL A 95 -2.35 16.46 -12.47
N ASP A 96 -2.92 17.53 -13.00
CA ASP A 96 -4.35 17.64 -13.31
C ASP A 96 -4.58 17.53 -14.82
N THR A 97 -5.38 16.55 -15.24
CA THR A 97 -5.81 16.37 -16.64
C THR A 97 -7.34 16.56 -16.77
N PRO A 98 -7.91 16.57 -17.98
CA PRO A 98 -9.37 16.54 -18.16
C PRO A 98 -10.04 15.27 -17.61
N LEU A 99 -9.30 14.16 -17.50
CA LEU A 99 -9.81 12.84 -17.11
C LEU A 99 -9.59 12.50 -15.64
N TYR A 100 -8.45 12.91 -15.05
CA TYR A 100 -8.04 12.56 -13.70
C TYR A 100 -7.21 13.66 -13.03
N SER A 101 -6.99 13.49 -11.73
CA SER A 101 -6.01 14.24 -10.93
C SER A 101 -5.17 13.23 -10.18
N ILE A 102 -3.85 13.24 -10.37
CA ILE A 102 -2.92 12.34 -9.69
C ILE A 102 -1.94 13.15 -8.86
N THR A 103 -1.73 12.72 -7.62
CA THR A 103 -0.69 13.28 -6.75
C THR A 103 0.40 12.24 -6.58
N PHE A 104 1.64 12.67 -6.81
CA PHE A 104 2.85 11.89 -6.58
C PHE A 104 3.49 12.34 -5.28
N SER A 105 4.12 11.41 -4.57
CA SER A 105 4.97 11.66 -3.41
C SER A 105 6.41 11.29 -3.73
N ASN A 106 7.36 12.09 -3.25
CA ASN A 106 8.77 11.74 -3.30
C ASN A 106 9.14 10.63 -2.30
N LEU A 107 8.31 10.35 -1.29
CA LEU A 107 8.44 9.18 -0.43
C LEU A 107 7.97 7.96 -1.23
N GLY A 108 8.91 7.22 -1.82
CA GLY A 108 8.64 6.13 -2.74
C GLY A 108 8.47 6.49 -4.21
N ALA A 109 8.76 7.73 -4.59
CA ALA A 109 8.79 8.18 -5.99
C ALA A 109 7.59 7.69 -6.83
N GLY A 110 6.36 7.95 -6.38
CA GLY A 110 5.19 7.44 -7.09
C GLY A 110 3.84 7.94 -6.59
N PRO A 111 2.74 7.46 -7.19
CA PRO A 111 1.40 7.96 -6.91
C PRO A 111 1.00 7.72 -5.46
N SER A 112 0.53 8.76 -4.79
CA SER A 112 0.01 8.71 -3.43
C SER A 112 -1.48 9.02 -3.34
N ARG A 113 -2.08 9.49 -4.45
CA ARG A 113 -3.52 9.73 -4.60
C ARG A 113 -3.89 9.76 -6.08
N PHE A 114 -5.08 9.23 -6.42
CA PHE A 114 -5.59 9.25 -7.80
C PHE A 114 -7.11 9.47 -7.81
N ILE A 115 -7.58 10.55 -8.44
CA ILE A 115 -9.00 10.88 -8.60
C ILE A 115 -9.41 10.80 -10.07
N LEU A 116 -10.52 10.13 -10.35
CA LEU A 116 -11.16 10.15 -11.67
C LEU A 116 -12.22 11.25 -11.73
N LYS A 117 -12.08 12.20 -12.66
CA LYS A 117 -12.95 13.39 -12.75
C LYS A 117 -14.28 13.13 -13.45
N LYS A 118 -14.38 12.05 -14.22
CA LYS A 118 -15.58 11.69 -15.01
C LYS A 118 -16.53 10.74 -14.28
N TYR A 119 -16.22 10.35 -13.05
CA TYR A 119 -16.96 9.34 -12.31
C TYR A 119 -17.21 9.79 -10.87
N SER A 120 -18.44 9.59 -10.41
CA SER A 120 -18.84 9.85 -9.03
C SER A 120 -19.22 8.55 -8.34
N LYS A 121 -18.95 8.48 -7.03
CA LYS A 121 -19.47 7.45 -6.15
C LYS A 121 -20.96 7.65 -5.90
N TRP A 122 -21.55 6.70 -5.16
CA TRP A 122 -22.95 6.74 -4.70
C TRP A 122 -23.31 7.98 -3.87
N ASP A 123 -22.32 8.66 -3.27
CA ASP A 123 -22.46 9.86 -2.44
C ASP A 123 -22.17 11.16 -3.22
N GLU A 124 -22.17 11.08 -4.55
CA GLU A 124 -21.90 12.19 -5.50
C GLU A 124 -20.47 12.76 -5.44
N THR A 125 -19.59 12.23 -4.59
CA THR A 125 -18.17 12.64 -4.57
C THR A 125 -17.39 11.96 -5.70
N PRO A 126 -16.31 12.59 -6.23
CA PRO A 126 -15.47 11.98 -7.26
C PRO A 126 -14.88 10.64 -6.81
N VAL A 127 -14.69 9.72 -7.75
CA VAL A 127 -14.05 8.44 -7.47
C VAL A 127 -12.56 8.66 -7.20
N GLN A 128 -12.13 8.39 -5.97
CA GLN A 128 -10.72 8.30 -5.61
C GLN A 128 -10.29 6.84 -5.64
N MET A 129 -9.47 6.44 -6.61
CA MET A 129 -9.16 5.03 -6.88
C MET A 129 -8.28 4.38 -5.82
N ILE A 130 -7.29 5.10 -5.29
CA ILE A 130 -6.34 4.59 -4.29
C ILE A 130 -6.40 5.43 -3.02
N ALA A 131 -5.86 4.90 -1.91
CA ALA A 131 -5.73 5.63 -0.65
C ALA A 131 -5.11 7.02 -0.86
N ASP A 132 -5.51 7.99 -0.01
CA ASP A 132 -4.82 9.28 0.10
C ASP A 132 -3.73 9.13 1.16
N SER A 133 -2.47 9.21 0.75
CA SER A 133 -1.33 8.94 1.61
C SER A 133 -0.19 9.95 1.38
N SER A 134 0.71 10.04 2.36
CA SER A 134 1.97 10.76 2.22
C SER A 134 3.04 9.96 1.47
N ARG A 135 2.85 8.65 1.25
CA ARG A 135 3.80 7.79 0.54
C ARG A 135 3.22 7.25 -0.76
N SER A 136 4.12 6.90 -1.68
CA SER A 136 3.81 6.18 -2.90
C SER A 136 3.11 4.86 -2.59
N THR A 137 2.11 4.53 -3.41
CA THR A 137 1.55 3.18 -3.45
C THR A 137 2.43 2.20 -4.21
N TYR A 138 3.34 2.69 -5.04
CA TYR A 138 4.26 1.85 -5.80
C TYR A 138 5.57 1.69 -5.02
N SER A 139 6.08 0.47 -5.02
CA SER A 139 7.35 0.15 -4.43
C SER A 139 8.13 -0.77 -5.35
N LEU A 140 9.43 -0.57 -5.40
CA LEU A 140 10.38 -1.52 -5.96
C LEU A 140 11.08 -2.20 -4.79
N GLY A 141 10.83 -3.50 -4.66
CA GLY A 141 11.43 -4.38 -3.68
C GLY A 141 12.67 -5.08 -4.25
N PHE A 142 13.75 -5.14 -3.48
CA PHE A 142 14.93 -5.94 -3.84
C PHE A 142 15.86 -6.16 -2.64
N VAL A 143 16.71 -7.16 -2.74
CA VAL A 143 17.78 -7.38 -1.76
C VAL A 143 19.01 -6.60 -2.20
N SER A 144 19.57 -5.77 -1.33
CA SER A 144 20.81 -5.04 -1.61
C SER A 144 22.04 -5.94 -1.50
N THR A 145 23.18 -5.52 -2.07
CA THR A 145 24.47 -6.21 -1.89
C THR A 145 24.99 -6.20 -0.44
N GLN A 146 24.39 -5.37 0.42
CA GLN A 146 24.61 -5.35 1.87
C GLN A 146 23.62 -6.25 2.63
N ASN A 147 22.82 -7.05 1.91
CA ASN A 147 21.82 -7.99 2.43
C ASN A 147 20.66 -7.32 3.21
N TYR A 148 20.38 -6.05 2.92
CA TYR A 148 19.14 -5.39 3.36
C TYR A 148 18.01 -5.63 2.37
N ASN A 149 16.79 -5.88 2.88
CA ASN A 149 15.58 -5.87 2.06
C ASN A 149 15.14 -4.42 1.86
N ILE A 150 15.25 -3.93 0.64
CA ILE A 150 14.94 -2.56 0.27
C ILE A 150 13.53 -2.52 -0.31
N GLU A 151 12.76 -1.54 0.12
CA GLU A 151 11.41 -1.24 -0.35
C GLU A 151 11.34 0.26 -0.61
N THR A 152 11.27 0.68 -1.87
CA THR A 152 11.42 2.11 -2.20
C THR A 152 10.32 2.98 -1.63
N ASP A 153 9.13 2.46 -1.36
CA ASP A 153 8.03 3.17 -0.67
C ASP A 153 8.33 3.63 0.77
N GLN A 154 9.51 3.28 1.29
CA GLN A 154 10.04 3.71 2.58
C GLN A 154 11.19 4.73 2.46
N ILE A 155 11.59 5.08 1.24
CA ILE A 155 12.75 5.94 0.96
C ILE A 155 12.28 7.26 0.37
N LEU A 156 12.86 8.36 0.82
CA LEU A 156 12.63 9.69 0.26
C LEU A 156 13.55 9.93 -0.94
N PHE A 157 12.96 10.16 -2.11
CA PHE A 157 13.66 10.50 -3.34
C PHE A 157 13.79 12.02 -3.49
N ASN A 158 14.77 12.46 -4.27
CA ASN A 158 14.86 13.84 -4.72
C ASN A 158 13.89 14.07 -5.88
N GLN A 159 13.09 15.14 -5.81
CA GLN A 159 12.22 15.52 -6.90
C GLN A 159 13.03 16.25 -7.99
N LEU A 160 13.01 15.73 -9.21
CA LEU A 160 13.69 16.34 -10.35
C LEU A 160 12.79 17.31 -11.12
N THR A 161 11.48 17.03 -11.17
CA THR A 161 10.52 17.93 -11.81
C THR A 161 10.31 19.19 -10.97
N SER A 162 10.46 20.36 -11.58
CA SER A 162 10.29 21.64 -10.87
C SER A 162 8.82 21.95 -10.55
N GLY A 163 8.59 22.62 -9.41
CA GLY A 163 7.27 23.07 -8.97
C GLY A 163 6.53 22.05 -8.10
N THR A 164 5.24 22.28 -7.89
CA THR A 164 4.37 21.43 -7.04
C THR A 164 3.12 20.95 -7.78
N ASN A 165 2.85 21.48 -8.97
CA ASN A 165 1.74 21.03 -9.80
C ASN A 165 1.96 21.31 -11.30
N SER A 166 1.12 20.67 -12.12
CA SER A 166 0.91 20.96 -13.53
C SER A 166 -0.54 20.71 -13.93
N VAL A 167 -1.08 21.53 -14.83
CA VAL A 167 -2.43 21.37 -15.40
C VAL A 167 -2.30 21.15 -16.90
N LEU A 168 -2.71 19.98 -17.36
CA LEU A 168 -2.66 19.57 -18.76
C LEU A 168 -4.02 19.82 -19.42
N GLN A 169 -3.98 20.37 -20.62
CA GLN A 169 -5.08 20.43 -21.56
C GLN A 169 -5.06 19.21 -22.48
N SER A 170 -6.18 18.95 -23.16
CA SER A 170 -6.27 17.86 -24.15
C SER A 170 -5.15 17.96 -25.21
N GLY A 171 -4.58 16.81 -25.57
CA GLY A 171 -3.43 16.68 -26.47
C GLY A 171 -2.08 17.04 -25.86
N GLN A 172 -1.99 17.32 -24.56
CA GLN A 172 -0.72 17.59 -23.88
C GLN A 172 -0.21 16.37 -23.11
N ASP A 173 1.11 16.27 -23.07
CA ASP A 173 1.84 15.26 -22.32
C ASP A 173 2.70 15.95 -21.25
N HIS A 174 3.03 15.23 -20.18
CA HIS A 174 3.89 15.72 -19.11
C HIS A 174 4.71 14.61 -18.47
N THR A 175 5.85 14.98 -17.91
CA THR A 175 6.74 14.04 -17.21
C THR A 175 6.96 14.43 -15.75
N VAL A 176 6.86 13.46 -14.85
CA VAL A 176 7.20 13.61 -13.44
C VAL A 176 8.35 12.67 -13.10
N SER A 177 9.45 13.21 -12.56
CA SER A 177 10.67 12.44 -12.32
C SER A 177 11.22 12.64 -10.92
N TYR A 178 11.75 11.54 -10.37
CA TYR A 178 12.39 11.46 -9.06
C TYR A 178 13.69 10.66 -9.16
N ALA A 179 14.68 11.00 -8.33
CA ALA A 179 15.93 10.26 -8.26
C ALA A 179 16.36 9.97 -6.82
N LEU A 180 16.83 8.77 -6.58
CA LEU A 180 17.68 8.45 -5.43
C LEU A 180 19.12 8.51 -5.90
N GLU A 181 19.91 9.36 -5.26
CA GLU A 181 21.31 9.62 -5.62
C GLU A 181 22.23 8.69 -4.82
N PHE A 182 23.34 8.26 -5.41
CA PHE A 182 24.37 7.45 -4.78
C PHE A 182 25.74 8.13 -4.98
N PRO A 183 26.80 7.68 -4.28
CA PRO A 183 28.16 8.15 -4.55
C PRO A 183 28.56 8.01 -6.02
N ASP A 184 29.55 8.80 -6.44
CA ASP A 184 30.10 8.80 -7.80
C ASP A 184 29.10 9.18 -8.91
N GLY A 185 27.98 9.82 -8.55
CA GLY A 185 26.98 10.36 -9.49
C GLY A 185 25.98 9.34 -10.00
N GLU A 186 25.84 8.22 -9.29
CA GLU A 186 24.95 7.13 -9.68
C GLU A 186 23.54 7.33 -9.17
N ARG A 187 22.55 6.77 -9.88
CA ARG A 187 21.15 7.08 -9.62
C ARG A 187 20.22 5.91 -9.86
N LEU A 188 19.15 5.89 -9.08
CA LEU A 188 17.91 5.19 -9.41
C LEU A 188 16.86 6.25 -9.75
N VAL A 189 16.43 6.30 -11.01
CA VAL A 189 15.54 7.33 -11.54
C VAL A 189 14.19 6.72 -11.89
N TYR A 190 13.12 7.33 -11.38
CA TYR A 190 11.74 7.05 -11.79
C TYR A 190 11.28 8.19 -12.68
N THR A 191 10.79 7.88 -13.89
CA THR A 191 10.15 8.85 -14.77
C THR A 191 8.76 8.36 -15.17
N TYR A 192 7.75 9.12 -14.79
CA TYR A 192 6.36 8.89 -15.19
C TYR A 192 6.02 9.74 -16.40
N TYR A 193 5.39 9.14 -17.41
CA TYR A 193 4.85 9.82 -18.59
C TYR A 193 3.34 9.84 -18.50
N LEU A 194 2.76 11.04 -18.52
CA LEU A 194 1.33 11.27 -18.37
C LEU A 194 0.77 11.90 -19.64
N TYR A 195 -0.39 11.42 -20.06
CA TYR A 195 -1.08 11.86 -21.26
C TYR A 195 -2.45 12.42 -20.87
N ALA A 196 -2.77 13.66 -21.28
CA ALA A 196 -4.00 14.33 -20.84
C ALA A 196 -5.30 13.57 -21.18
N ASP A 197 -5.28 12.83 -22.29
CA ASP A 197 -6.44 12.15 -22.86
C ASP A 197 -6.44 10.63 -22.64
N SER A 198 -5.53 10.09 -21.81
CA SER A 198 -5.45 8.66 -21.48
C SER A 198 -5.61 8.41 -19.98
N TYR A 199 -5.97 7.19 -19.59
CA TYR A 199 -5.82 6.70 -18.21
C TYR A 199 -4.54 5.89 -18.02
N GLU A 200 -3.81 5.63 -19.11
CA GLU A 200 -2.51 4.97 -19.09
C GLU A 200 -1.44 5.96 -18.64
N ILE A 201 -0.53 5.48 -17.79
CA ILE A 201 0.64 6.20 -17.31
C ILE A 201 1.81 5.25 -17.48
N ASP A 202 2.81 5.67 -18.25
CA ASP A 202 4.02 4.89 -18.39
C ASP A 202 4.97 5.21 -17.24
N LEU A 203 5.67 4.19 -16.76
CA LEU A 203 6.73 4.33 -15.76
C LEU A 203 8.00 3.70 -16.31
N GLU A 204 9.04 4.51 -16.43
CA GLU A 204 10.41 4.06 -16.63
C GLU A 204 11.16 4.09 -15.30
N VAL A 205 11.80 2.97 -14.94
CA VAL A 205 12.70 2.86 -13.79
C VAL A 205 14.11 2.60 -14.31
N ASN A 206 14.98 3.60 -14.24
CA ASN A 206 16.33 3.55 -14.79
C ASN A 206 17.38 3.42 -13.68
N PHE A 207 18.33 2.51 -13.87
CA PHE A 207 19.49 2.33 -13.00
C PHE A 207 20.73 2.91 -13.69
N GLU A 208 21.11 4.11 -13.29
CA GLU A 208 22.28 4.82 -13.80
C GLU A 208 23.50 4.47 -12.93
N GLY A 209 24.13 3.34 -13.22
CA GLY A 209 25.28 2.82 -12.46
C GLY A 209 24.91 2.16 -11.12
N ALA A 210 23.71 2.44 -10.60
CA ALA A 210 23.22 1.95 -9.31
C ALA A 210 22.86 0.44 -9.29
N GLN A 211 22.84 -0.25 -10.43
CA GLN A 211 22.52 -1.69 -10.52
C GLN A 211 23.46 -2.58 -9.68
N ARG A 212 24.66 -2.09 -9.34
CA ARG A 212 25.62 -2.81 -8.50
C ARG A 212 25.21 -2.89 -7.03
N TYR A 213 24.24 -2.10 -6.61
CA TYR A 213 23.72 -2.11 -5.24
C TYR A 213 22.62 -3.17 -5.04
N ILE A 214 22.18 -3.84 -6.12
CA ILE A 214 21.13 -4.86 -6.12
C ILE A 214 21.77 -6.25 -6.21
N SER A 215 21.45 -7.12 -5.26
CA SER A 215 21.82 -8.53 -5.30
C SER A 215 21.06 -9.25 -6.40
N ASP A 216 21.74 -10.13 -7.13
CA ASP A 216 21.18 -11.02 -8.15
C ASP A 216 20.43 -10.32 -9.31
N ARG A 217 20.45 -8.98 -9.35
CA ARG A 217 19.76 -8.13 -10.34
C ARG A 217 18.26 -8.42 -10.47
N ASN A 218 17.67 -8.96 -9.41
CA ASN A 218 16.23 -9.21 -9.35
C ASN A 218 15.55 -8.08 -8.59
N VAL A 219 14.43 -7.62 -9.14
CA VAL A 219 13.58 -6.59 -8.54
C VAL A 219 12.13 -7.04 -8.61
N GLU A 220 11.35 -6.65 -7.61
CA GLU A 220 9.91 -6.85 -7.55
C GLU A 220 9.23 -5.49 -7.61
N PHE A 221 8.35 -5.27 -8.58
CA PHE A 221 7.53 -4.07 -8.60
C PHE A 221 6.16 -4.37 -8.00
N ALA A 222 5.80 -3.66 -6.94
CA ALA A 222 4.59 -3.90 -6.16
C ALA A 222 3.72 -2.64 -6.03
N TRP A 223 2.41 -2.86 -6.06
CA TRP A 223 1.39 -1.86 -5.69
C TRP A 223 0.75 -2.18 -4.32
N LYS A 224 1.15 -1.47 -3.29
CA LYS A 224 0.75 -1.83 -1.92
C LYS A 224 -0.64 -1.34 -1.51
N SER A 225 -1.22 -0.39 -2.24
CA SER A 225 -2.57 0.12 -1.98
C SER A 225 -3.62 -0.71 -2.70
N ARG A 226 -4.74 -0.93 -1.99
CA ARG A 226 -5.94 -1.55 -2.54
C ARG A 226 -6.75 -0.49 -3.30
N LEU A 227 -7.54 -0.93 -4.27
CA LEU A 227 -8.58 -0.09 -4.84
C LEU A 227 -9.61 0.27 -3.76
N ASN A 228 -9.95 1.55 -3.65
CA ASN A 228 -10.99 2.02 -2.76
C ASN A 228 -12.36 1.52 -3.24
N PRO A 229 -13.27 1.14 -2.32
CA PRO A 229 -14.63 0.78 -2.68
C PRO A 229 -15.39 1.98 -3.21
N THR A 230 -16.23 1.76 -4.22
CA THR A 230 -17.01 2.83 -4.87
C THR A 230 -18.51 2.66 -4.69
N GLU A 231 -18.96 1.46 -4.33
CA GLU A 231 -20.35 1.14 -4.01
C GLU A 231 -20.71 1.48 -2.56
N ARG A 232 -21.98 1.83 -2.35
CA ARG A 232 -22.54 2.03 -1.00
C ARG A 232 -22.50 0.76 -0.17
N LEU A 233 -22.82 -0.37 -0.78
CA LEU A 233 -22.90 -1.67 -0.12
C LEU A 233 -21.58 -2.42 -0.29
N LYS A 234 -20.83 -2.59 0.81
CA LYS A 234 -19.56 -3.35 0.81
C LYS A 234 -19.72 -4.79 0.29
N ALA A 235 -20.87 -5.42 0.54
CA ALA A 235 -21.17 -6.75 0.02
C ALA A 235 -21.30 -6.77 -1.52
N SER A 236 -21.85 -5.70 -2.12
CA SER A 236 -21.89 -5.53 -3.58
C SER A 236 -20.47 -5.38 -4.11
N GLU A 237 -19.67 -4.49 -3.54
CA GLU A 237 -18.26 -4.30 -3.95
C GLU A 237 -17.49 -5.63 -3.91
N ALA A 238 -17.51 -6.30 -2.75
CA ALA A 238 -16.74 -7.51 -2.51
C ALA A 238 -17.16 -8.70 -3.39
N ALA A 239 -18.39 -8.72 -3.91
CA ALA A 239 -18.84 -9.78 -4.82
C ALA A 239 -18.21 -9.67 -6.22
N TYR A 240 -17.71 -8.48 -6.59
CA TYR A 240 -17.07 -8.24 -7.88
C TYR A 240 -15.56 -7.98 -7.78
N THR A 241 -15.02 -7.85 -6.56
CA THR A 241 -13.58 -7.74 -6.34
C THR A 241 -12.85 -9.00 -6.75
N SER A 242 -11.85 -8.86 -7.62
CA SER A 242 -11.03 -9.97 -8.10
C SER A 242 -9.63 -9.50 -8.48
N ALA A 243 -8.67 -10.42 -8.44
CA ALA A 243 -7.37 -10.23 -9.06
C ALA A 243 -7.28 -11.08 -10.33
N TYR A 244 -6.49 -10.62 -11.29
CA TYR A 244 -6.23 -11.33 -12.54
C TYR A 244 -4.73 -11.37 -12.80
N VAL A 245 -4.28 -12.46 -13.39
CA VAL A 245 -2.91 -12.64 -13.85
C VAL A 245 -2.97 -13.18 -15.27
N TYR A 246 -2.22 -12.56 -16.18
CA TYR A 246 -2.01 -13.07 -17.52
C TYR A 246 -0.58 -13.60 -17.63
N SER A 247 -0.47 -14.90 -17.86
CA SER A 247 0.80 -15.62 -17.84
C SER A 247 0.76 -16.73 -18.88
N GLY A 248 1.81 -16.84 -19.68
CA GLY A 248 1.93 -17.88 -20.72
C GLY A 248 0.76 -17.92 -21.71
N GLY A 249 0.12 -16.78 -21.98
CA GLY A 249 -1.04 -16.66 -22.87
C GLY A 249 -2.40 -16.99 -22.24
N VAL A 250 -2.46 -17.32 -20.94
CA VAL A 250 -3.68 -17.68 -20.21
C VAL A 250 -4.00 -16.62 -19.15
N MET A 251 -5.29 -16.26 -19.04
CA MET A 251 -5.79 -15.36 -18.00
C MET A 251 -6.38 -16.18 -16.86
N GLU A 252 -5.85 -16.00 -15.66
CA GLU A 252 -6.36 -16.58 -14.43
C GLU A 252 -7.07 -15.51 -13.60
N LYS A 253 -8.12 -15.92 -12.89
CA LYS A 253 -8.92 -15.05 -12.01
C LYS A 253 -8.91 -15.61 -10.59
N TYR A 254 -8.55 -14.75 -9.64
CA TYR A 254 -8.56 -15.03 -8.21
C TYR A 254 -9.64 -14.19 -7.52
N MET A 255 -10.41 -14.80 -6.61
CA MET A 255 -11.43 -14.11 -5.83
C MET A 255 -11.66 -14.78 -4.48
N LEU A 256 -11.92 -13.97 -3.44
CA LEU A 256 -12.24 -14.48 -2.11
C LEU A 256 -13.75 -14.79 -1.98
N THR A 257 -14.07 -16.06 -1.74
CA THR A 257 -15.44 -16.51 -1.52
C THR A 257 -15.94 -16.19 -0.11
N SER A 258 -15.08 -16.32 0.91
CA SER A 258 -15.34 -15.96 2.31
C SER A 258 -14.43 -14.82 2.79
N ALA A 259 -14.74 -14.25 3.97
CA ALA A 259 -13.84 -13.30 4.62
C ALA A 259 -12.48 -13.97 4.93
N GLY A 260 -11.41 -13.21 4.81
CA GLY A 260 -10.04 -13.71 4.97
C GLY A 260 -9.06 -13.02 4.05
N ARG A 261 -7.81 -13.50 4.07
CA ARG A 261 -6.73 -13.06 3.19
C ARG A 261 -6.18 -14.27 2.45
N GLU A 262 -5.92 -14.10 1.16
CA GLU A 262 -5.29 -15.11 0.31
C GLU A 262 -4.16 -14.45 -0.47
N GLU A 263 -3.07 -15.17 -0.62
CA GLU A 263 -1.92 -14.76 -1.41
C GLU A 263 -1.59 -15.89 -2.38
N ASN A 264 -1.50 -15.53 -3.65
CA ASN A 264 -1.18 -16.45 -4.73
C ASN A 264 0.20 -16.09 -5.27
N ILE A 265 1.09 -17.10 -5.32
CA ILE A 265 2.42 -16.97 -5.90
C ILE A 265 2.39 -17.64 -7.27
N ILE A 266 2.64 -16.85 -8.31
CA ILE A 266 2.67 -17.27 -9.70
C ILE A 266 4.13 -17.28 -10.15
N THR A 267 4.55 -18.40 -10.75
CA THR A 267 5.91 -18.56 -11.29
C THR A 267 5.86 -18.70 -12.81
N GLY A 268 6.89 -18.20 -13.50
CA GLY A 268 6.96 -18.23 -14.96
C GLY A 268 6.69 -16.87 -15.60
N THR A 269 6.50 -16.86 -16.91
CA THR A 269 6.38 -15.63 -17.70
C THR A 269 5.05 -14.91 -17.43
N VAL A 270 5.09 -13.80 -16.69
CA VAL A 270 3.92 -12.97 -16.39
C VAL A 270 3.91 -11.73 -17.27
N ASP A 271 2.86 -11.58 -18.06
CA ASP A 271 2.68 -10.47 -18.99
C ASP A 271 2.04 -9.25 -18.32
N TRP A 272 1.06 -9.47 -17.43
CA TRP A 272 0.45 -8.42 -16.62
C TRP A 272 -0.33 -8.99 -15.43
N VAL A 273 -0.53 -8.14 -14.43
CA VAL A 273 -1.39 -8.40 -13.28
C VAL A 273 -2.41 -7.28 -13.12
N ALA A 274 -3.59 -7.60 -12.60
CA ALA A 274 -4.67 -6.64 -12.38
C ALA A 274 -5.37 -6.87 -11.05
N THR A 275 -5.77 -5.79 -10.38
CA THR A 275 -6.83 -5.85 -9.37
C THR A 275 -8.03 -5.07 -9.86
N LYS A 276 -9.21 -5.63 -9.63
CA LYS A 276 -10.47 -5.13 -10.14
C LYS A 276 -11.48 -5.07 -9.01
N THR A 277 -12.22 -3.97 -8.96
CA THR A 277 -13.47 -3.88 -8.20
C THR A 277 -14.68 -3.95 -9.15
N LYS A 278 -15.88 -3.60 -8.69
CA LYS A 278 -17.09 -3.70 -9.52
C LYS A 278 -16.99 -2.91 -10.82
N PHE A 279 -16.43 -1.70 -10.77
CA PHE A 279 -16.39 -0.79 -11.92
C PHE A 279 -14.98 -0.41 -12.38
N PHE A 280 -13.99 -0.50 -11.49
CA PHE A 280 -12.64 0.01 -11.76
C PHE A 280 -11.61 -1.10 -11.73
N THR A 281 -10.53 -0.93 -12.49
CA THR A 281 -9.43 -1.88 -12.56
C THR A 281 -8.13 -1.08 -12.60
N GLN A 282 -7.13 -1.56 -11.85
CA GLN A 282 -5.74 -1.14 -12.00
C GLN A 282 -4.96 -2.31 -12.59
N ILE A 283 -4.06 -2.02 -13.53
CA ILE A 283 -3.26 -3.01 -14.26
C ILE A 283 -1.80 -2.60 -14.20
N ILE A 284 -0.91 -3.54 -13.90
CA ILE A 284 0.53 -3.40 -14.14
C ILE A 284 0.87 -4.33 -15.29
N LYS A 285 1.48 -3.77 -16.33
CA LYS A 285 1.92 -4.48 -17.52
C LYS A 285 3.36 -4.04 -17.84
N PRO A 286 4.38 -4.84 -17.50
CA PRO A 286 5.74 -4.52 -17.92
C PRO A 286 5.88 -4.65 -19.45
N GLU A 287 6.78 -3.87 -20.05
CA GLU A 287 7.08 -3.99 -21.49
C GLU A 287 7.76 -5.32 -21.83
N VAL A 288 8.58 -5.81 -20.90
CA VAL A 288 9.20 -7.14 -20.96
C VAL A 288 8.52 -8.02 -19.91
N PRO A 289 7.97 -9.19 -20.28
CA PRO A 289 7.31 -10.07 -19.31
C PRO A 289 8.20 -10.43 -18.11
N GLY A 290 7.62 -10.39 -16.93
CA GLY A 290 8.29 -10.75 -15.67
C GLY A 290 8.47 -12.25 -15.50
N THR A 291 9.28 -12.66 -14.52
CA THR A 291 9.56 -14.08 -14.21
C THR A 291 8.65 -14.69 -13.14
N GLY A 292 7.72 -13.90 -12.60
CA GLY A 292 6.71 -14.32 -11.64
C GLY A 292 5.83 -13.15 -11.20
N ALA A 293 4.85 -13.44 -10.34
CA ALA A 293 4.01 -12.43 -9.71
C ALA A 293 3.44 -12.92 -8.37
N ILE A 294 3.17 -11.98 -7.48
CA ILE A 294 2.44 -12.23 -6.23
C ILE A 294 1.13 -11.44 -6.29
N SER A 295 0.02 -12.11 -5.96
CA SER A 295 -1.30 -11.47 -5.93
C SER A 295 -1.96 -11.69 -4.57
N GLY A 296 -2.20 -10.58 -3.85
CA GLY A 296 -2.87 -10.57 -2.54
C GLY A 296 -4.31 -10.08 -2.63
N LEU A 297 -5.23 -10.84 -2.04
CA LEU A 297 -6.62 -10.43 -1.82
C LEU A 297 -6.93 -10.42 -0.33
N ASP A 298 -7.67 -9.41 0.12
CA ASP A 298 -8.15 -9.31 1.50
C ASP A 298 -9.64 -8.88 1.47
N LYS A 299 -10.48 -9.72 2.08
CA LYS A 299 -11.91 -9.51 2.23
C LYS A 299 -12.24 -9.43 3.71
N THR A 300 -12.48 -8.22 4.18
CA THR A 300 -12.94 -7.99 5.55
C THR A 300 -14.39 -8.45 5.70
N GLN A 301 -14.73 -9.04 6.84
CA GLN A 301 -16.12 -9.41 7.14
C GLN A 301 -16.97 -8.13 7.14
N ALA A 302 -18.07 -8.11 6.38
CA ALA A 302 -19.00 -6.99 6.43
C ALA A 302 -19.59 -6.93 7.85
N ALA A 303 -19.43 -5.80 8.54
CA ALA A 303 -20.13 -5.56 9.80
C ALA A 303 -21.63 -5.78 9.56
N ALA A 304 -22.28 -6.52 10.46
CA ALA A 304 -23.73 -6.68 10.43
C ALA A 304 -24.36 -5.28 10.40
N PRO A 305 -25.41 -5.05 9.58
CA PRO A 305 -26.09 -3.77 9.61
C PRO A 305 -26.56 -3.51 11.04
N GLU A 306 -26.19 -2.36 11.61
CA GLU A 306 -26.77 -1.92 12.87
C GLU A 306 -28.29 -1.99 12.70
N SER A 307 -28.92 -2.81 13.53
CA SER A 307 -30.35 -2.85 13.69
C SER A 307 -30.80 -1.42 14.00
N SER A 308 -31.38 -0.74 13.00
CA SER A 308 -32.05 0.53 13.23
C SER A 308 -33.15 0.28 14.26
N ALA A 309 -32.87 0.65 15.50
CA ALA A 309 -33.87 0.69 16.56
C ALA A 309 -34.99 1.63 16.09
N ARG A 310 -36.20 1.09 16.03
CA ARG A 310 -37.43 1.86 15.91
C ARG A 310 -37.74 2.55 17.22
#